data_AF-A0AAE4YY93-F1
#
_entry.id   AF-A0AAE4YY93-F1
#
_cell.length_a   1.000
_cell.length_b   1.000
_cell.length_c   1.000
_cell.angle_alpha   90.00
_cell.angle_beta   90.00
_cell.angle_gamma   90.00
#
_symmetry.space_group_name_H-M   'P 1'
#
loop_
_entity.id
_entity.type
_entity.pdbx_description
1 polymer ?
#
loop_
_entity_poly.entity_id
_entity_poly.type
_entity_poly.pdbx_seq_one_letter_code
_entity_poly.pdbx_strand_id
1 'polypeptide(L)' 'LDLNVVAEGVETTGQLKFLQRHGCHAFQGYLFGRPGPAAVLERALHPVL' A
#
# COMPACT_ATOMS: atom_id res chain seq x y z
N LEU A 1 -17.23 14.59 -8.31
CA LEU A 1 -16.24 14.75 -7.23
C LEU A 1 -15.01 14.02 -7.68
N ASP A 2 -13.94 14.74 -8.03
CA ASP A 2 -12.68 14.15 -8.51
C ASP A 2 -11.73 13.94 -7.34
N LEU A 3 -12.12 13.03 -6.45
CA LEU A 3 -11.37 12.76 -5.23
C LEU A 3 -10.53 11.49 -5.39
N ASN A 4 -9.25 11.62 -5.05
CA ASN A 4 -8.37 10.48 -4.87
C ASN A 4 -8.63 9.87 -3.49
N VAL A 5 -8.92 8.58 -3.46
CA VAL A 5 -9.16 7.82 -2.22
C VAL A 5 -8.04 6.81 -1.99
N VAL A 6 -7.65 6.66 -0.73
CA VAL A 6 -6.69 5.65 -0.28
C VAL A 6 -7.42 4.69 0.66
N ALA A 7 -7.34 3.39 0.40
CA ALA A 7 -7.84 2.37 1.32
C ALA A 7 -6.73 1.96 2.30
N GLU A 8 -6.91 2.24 3.58
CA GLU A 8 -5.99 1.86 4.66
C GLU A 8 -6.41 0.53 5.30
N GLY A 9 -5.43 -0.21 5.85
CA GLY A 9 -5.67 -1.52 6.48
C GLY A 9 -5.74 -2.70 5.52
N VAL A 10 -5.10 -2.63 4.35
CA VAL A 10 -5.02 -3.76 3.41
C VAL A 10 -3.96 -4.77 3.88
N GLU A 11 -4.41 -5.91 4.40
CA GLU A 11 -3.55 -6.94 4.99
C GLU A 11 -3.47 -8.22 4.16
N THR A 12 -4.47 -8.47 3.30
CA THR A 12 -4.59 -9.70 2.52
C THR A 12 -4.79 -9.42 1.03
N THR A 13 -4.36 -10.35 0.18
CA THR A 13 -4.61 -10.29 -1.27
C THR A 13 -6.10 -10.33 -1.61
N GLY A 14 -6.93 -10.93 -0.75
CA GLY A 14 -8.40 -10.91 -0.89
C GLY A 14 -8.98 -9.50 -0.76
N GLN A 15 -8.56 -8.74 0.26
CA GLN A 15 -8.96 -7.34 0.45
C GLN A 15 -8.49 -6.46 -0.70
N LEU A 16 -7.22 -6.61 -1.13
CA LEU A 16 -6.69 -5.88 -2.30
C LEU A 16 -7.55 -6.12 -3.55
N LYS A 17 -7.81 -7.39 -3.88
CA LYS A 17 -8.64 -7.75 -5.04
C LYS A 17 -10.06 -7.21 -4.93
N PHE A 18 -10.64 -7.20 -3.72
CA PHE A 18 -11.95 -6.61 -3.49
C PHE A 18 -11.93 -5.11 -3.80
N LEU A 19 -10.99 -4.35 -3.24
CA LEU A 19 -10.88 -2.90 -3.41
C LEU A 19 -10.60 -2.51 -4.88
N GLN A 20 -9.72 -3.25 -5.57
CA GLN A 20 -9.44 -3.05 -7.00
C GLN A 20 -10.70 -3.21 -7.85
N ARG A 21 -11.53 -4.24 -7.59
CA ARG A 21 -12.79 -4.44 -8.33
C ARG A 21 -13.81 -3.32 -8.10
N HIS A 22 -13.68 -2.56 -7.01
CA HIS A 22 -14.57 -1.44 -6.68
C HIS A 22 -13.96 -0.07 -7.03
N GLY A 23 -12.89 -0.04 -7.83
CA GLY A 23 -12.31 1.20 -8.34
C GLY A 23 -11.47 1.99 -7.34
N CYS A 24 -11.00 1.35 -6.26
CA CYS A 24 -9.96 1.93 -5.44
C CYS A 24 -8.59 1.64 -6.06
N HIS A 25 -7.74 2.67 -6.16
CA HIS A 25 -6.45 2.60 -6.88
C HIS A 25 -5.23 2.90 -6.01
N ALA A 26 -5.43 3.26 -4.73
CA ALA A 26 -4.35 3.54 -3.79
C ALA A 26 -4.61 2.81 -2.47
N PHE A 27 -3.55 2.22 -1.91
CA PHE A 27 -3.66 1.28 -0.79
C PHE A 27 -2.54 1.51 0.22
N GLN A 28 -2.87 1.29 1.49
CA GLN A 28 -1.91 1.20 2.58
C GLN A 28 -2.28 0.03 3.48
N GLY A 29 -1.29 -0.75 3.90
CA GLY A 29 -1.48 -1.80 4.89
C GLY A 29 -0.34 -2.80 4.91
N TYR A 30 -0.41 -3.75 5.85
CA TYR A 30 0.67 -4.72 6.08
C TYR A 30 0.91 -5.68 4.93
N LEU A 31 -0.01 -5.76 3.97
CA LEU A 31 0.24 -6.46 2.71
C LEU A 31 1.42 -5.85 1.93
N PHE A 32 1.64 -4.54 2.05
CA PHE A 32 2.66 -3.80 1.30
C PHE A 32 3.89 -3.46 2.16
N GLY A 33 3.68 -3.22 3.45
CA GLY A 33 4.76 -2.90 4.37
C GLY A 33 4.22 -2.53 5.75
N ARG A 34 5.07 -2.67 6.77
CA ARG A 34 4.76 -2.19 8.12
C ARG A 34 5.29 -0.76 8.29
N PRO A 35 4.60 0.10 9.05
CA PRO A 35 5.17 1.36 9.51
C PRO A 35 6.51 1.12 10.19
N GLY A 36 7.51 1.93 9.84
CA GLY A 36 8.85 1.78 10.36
C GLY A 36 9.68 3.03 10.11
N PRO A 37 10.92 3.06 10.62
CA PRO A 37 11.84 4.17 10.42
C PRO A 37 12.12 4.46 8.94
N ALA A 38 12.46 5.71 8.61
CA ALA A 38 12.80 6.13 7.23
C ALA A 38 13.88 5.24 6.57
N ALA A 39 14.87 4.78 7.35
CA ALA A 39 15.93 3.87 6.88
C ALA A 39 15.40 2.53 6.31
N VAL A 40 14.19 2.09 6.69
CA VAL A 40 13.53 0.93 6.10
C VAL A 40 13.06 1.25 4.68
N LEU A 41 12.44 2.41 4.50
CA LEU A 41 12.00 2.89 3.19
C LEU A 41 13.19 3.14 2.25
N GLU A 42 14.23 3.82 2.74
CA GLU A 42 15.45 4.11 1.97
C GLU A 42 16.07 2.82 1.40
N ARG A 43 16.14 1.76 2.21
CA ARG A 43 16.65 0.45 1.78
C ARG A 43 15.75 -0.25 0.77
N ALA A 44 14.43 -0.08 0.88
CA ALA A 44 13.47 -0.66 -0.04
C ALA A 44 13.46 0.05 -1.41
N LEU A 45 13.70 1.36 -1.43
CA LEU A 45 13.73 2.17 -2.65
C LEU A 45 15.10 2.12 -3.37
N HIS A 46 16.19 1.93 -2.62
CA HIS A 46 17.54 1.79 -3.16
C HIS A 46 18.11 0.41 -2.79
N PRO A 47 17.62 -0.69 -3.40
CA PRO A 47 18.30 -1.96 -3.28
C PRO A 47 19.70 -1.79 -3.88
N VAL A 48 20.71 -1.93 -3.03
CA VAL A 48 22.13 -1.77 -3.38
C VAL A 48 22.45 -2.52 -4.68
N LEU A 49 23.07 -1.84 -5.64
CA LEU A 49 23.71 -2.45 -6.81
C LEU A 49 24.95 -3.24 -6.38
#